data_AF-A0A087UZ60-F1
#
_entry.id   AF-A0A087UZ60-F1
#
_cell.length_a   1.000
_cell.length_b   1.000
_cell.length_c   1.000
_cell.angle_alpha   90.00
_cell.angle_beta   90.00
_cell.angle_gamma   90.00
#
_symmetry.space_group_name_H-M   'P 1'
#
loop_
_entity.id
_entity.type
_entity.pdbx_description
1 polymer ?
#
loop_
_entity_poly.entity_id
_entity_poly.type
_entity_poly.pdbx_seq_one_letter_code
_entity_poly.pdbx_strand_id
1 'polypeptide(L)' 'MSPNTIKKKCQNFLSTLIKLSGDQTKKTASNVKKLIQNLIDGTIEPEEFSTQLQKELRSSPQPYLIH' A
#
# COMPACT_ATOMS: atom_id res chain seq x y z
N MET A 1 15.09 14.96 3.81
CA MET A 1 14.48 14.86 2.46
C MET A 1 13.51 16.01 2.28
N SER A 2 13.29 16.53 1.07
CA SER A 2 12.28 17.59 0.86
C SER A 2 10.86 17.01 0.84
N PRO A 3 9.82 17.81 1.14
CA PRO A 3 8.42 17.38 1.06
C PRO A 3 8.04 16.82 -0.32
N ASN A 4 8.57 17.41 -1.40
CA ASN A 4 8.35 16.94 -2.76
C ASN A 4 8.94 15.54 -3.01
N THR A 5 10.10 15.24 -2.42
CA THR A 5 10.72 13.91 -2.51
C THR A 5 9.87 12.86 -1.79
N ILE A 6 9.28 13.19 -0.64
CA ILE A 6 8.41 12.28 0.11
C ILE A 6 7.13 11.99 -0.68
N LYS A 7 6.47 13.04 -1.18
CA LYS A 7 5.26 12.90 -2.00
C LYS A 7 5.48 12.01 -3.22
N LYS A 8 6.60 12.22 -3.94
CA LYS A 8 6.95 11.41 -5.12
C LYS A 8 7.24 9.95 -4.76
N LYS A 9 7.93 9.69 -3.66
CA LYS A 9 8.19 8.31 -3.18
C LYS A 9 6.90 7.59 -2.80
N CYS A 10 5.99 8.26 -2.09
CA CYS A 10 4.69 7.70 -1.72
C CYS A 10 3.86 7.36 -2.97
N GLN A 11 3.75 8.30 -3.93
CA GLN A 11 3.05 8.04 -5.19
C GLN A 11 3.64 6.86 -5.97
N ASN A 12 4.97 6.79 -6.07
CA ASN A 12 5.65 5.68 -6.74
C ASN A 12 5.38 4.35 -6.04
N PHE A 13 5.45 4.33 -4.71
CA PHE A 13 5.17 3.13 -3.91
C PHE A 13 3.74 2.62 -4.14
N LEU A 14 2.73 3.47 -3.99
CA LEU A 14 1.33 3.10 -4.20
C LEU A 14 1.06 2.66 -5.64
N SER A 15 1.67 3.33 -6.62
CA SER A 15 1.56 2.95 -8.04
C SER A 15 2.15 1.57 -8.31
N THR A 16 3.28 1.23 -7.68
CA THR A 16 3.89 -0.10 -7.78
C THR A 16 3.00 -1.17 -7.17
N LEU A 17 2.36 -0.91 -6.02
CA LEU A 17 1.41 -1.86 -5.43
C LEU A 17 0.24 -2.16 -6.37
N ILE A 18 -0.34 -1.13 -7.00
CA ILE A 18 -1.43 -1.31 -7.97
C ILE A 18 -0.97 -2.20 -9.14
N LYS A 19 0.20 -1.93 -9.71
CA LYS A 19 0.76 -2.71 -10.82
C LYS A 19 0.98 -4.17 -10.43
N LEU A 20 1.67 -4.42 -9.31
CA LEU A 20 1.96 -5.78 -8.83
C LEU A 20 0.68 -6.56 -8.47
N SER A 21 -0.33 -5.86 -7.95
CA SER A 21 -1.62 -6.49 -7.65
C SER A 21 -2.39 -6.93 -8.91
N GLY A 22 -2.08 -6.36 -10.09
CA GLY A 22 -2.68 -6.71 -11.37
C GLY A 22 -2.37 -8.15 -11.81
N ASP A 23 -1.22 -8.69 -11.38
CA ASP A 23 -0.82 -10.07 -11.65
C ASP A 23 -1.41 -11.07 -10.63
N GLN A 24 -2.13 -10.58 -9.62
CA GLN A 24 -2.78 -11.39 -8.59
C GLN A 24 -4.22 -11.74 -8.98
N THR A 25 -4.92 -12.49 -8.13
CA THR A 25 -6.34 -12.78 -8.34
C THR A 25 -7.16 -11.49 -8.40
N LYS A 26 -8.29 -11.48 -9.15
CA LYS A 26 -9.20 -10.33 -9.21
C LYS A 26 -9.61 -9.83 -7.81
N LYS A 27 -9.80 -10.77 -6.87
CA LYS A 27 -10.14 -10.47 -5.47
C LYS A 27 -8.99 -9.73 -4.79
N THR A 28 -7.77 -10.25 -4.89
CA THR A 28 -6.57 -9.64 -4.32
C THR A 28 -6.30 -8.25 -4.90
N ALA A 29 -6.40 -8.09 -6.22
CA ALA A 29 -6.27 -6.79 -6.88
C ALA A 29 -7.31 -5.77 -6.36
N SER A 30 -8.57 -6.21 -6.20
CA SER A 30 -9.64 -5.36 -5.65
C SER A 30 -9.39 -4.98 -4.19
N ASN A 31 -8.92 -5.92 -3.37
CA ASN A 31 -8.62 -5.68 -1.96
C ASN A 31 -7.46 -4.69 -1.80
N VAL A 32 -6.38 -4.85 -2.56
CA VAL A 32 -5.24 -3.90 -2.56
C VAL A 32 -5.69 -2.49 -2.94
N LYS A 33 -6.51 -2.33 -3.98
CA LYS A 33 -7.05 -1.02 -4.36
C LYS A 33 -7.89 -0.40 -3.25
N LYS A 34 -8.73 -1.20 -2.57
CA LYS A 34 -9.54 -0.74 -1.44
C LYS A 34 -8.68 -0.30 -0.26
N LEU A 35 -7.63 -1.04 0.07
CA LEU A 35 -6.69 -0.66 1.14
C LEU A 35 -6.00 0.66 0.84
N ILE A 36 -5.53 0.85 -0.39
CA ILE A 36 -4.89 2.11 -0.83
C ILE A 36 -5.88 3.28 -0.73
N GLN A 37 -7.12 3.07 -1.17
CA GLN A 37 -8.16 4.10 -1.11
C GLN A 37 -8.48 4.47 0.34
N ASN A 38 -8.67 3.49 1.22
CA ASN A 38 -8.91 3.72 2.65
C ASN A 38 -7.76 4.49 3.32
N LEU A 39 -6.52 4.25 2.92
CA LEU A 39 -5.37 5.01 3.42
C LEU A 39 -5.39 6.47 2.94
N ILE A 40 -5.70 6.71 1.66
CA ILE A 40 -5.78 8.06 1.08
C ILE A 40 -6.92 8.87 1.70
N ASP A 41 -8.05 8.22 1.94
CA ASP A 41 -9.24 8.83 2.53
C ASP A 41 -9.12 9.01 4.06
N GLY A 42 -8.02 8.54 4.67
CA GLY A 42 -7.82 8.58 6.12
C GLY A 42 -8.79 7.70 6.91
N THR A 43 -9.37 6.68 6.26
CA THR A 43 -10.27 5.71 6.90
C THR A 43 -9.50 4.68 7.73
N ILE A 44 -8.24 4.42 7.39
CA ILE A 44 -7.33 3.56 8.16
C ILE A 44 -5.98 4.24 8.33
N GLU A 45 -5.34 3.99 9.46
CA GLU A 45 -3.99 4.47 9.74
C GLU A 45 -2.92 3.70 8.95
N PRO A 46 -1.73 4.28 8.73
CA PRO A 46 -0.62 3.62 8.03
C PRO A 46 -0.24 2.23 8.58
N GLU A 47 -0.24 2.05 9.89
CA GLU A 47 0.08 0.79 10.58
C GLU A 47 -0.93 -0.30 10.24
N GLU A 48 -2.22 0.07 10.21
CA GLU A 48 -3.30 -0.83 9.86
C GLU A 48 -3.25 -1.18 8.36
N PHE A 49 -3.02 -0.19 7.49
CA PHE A 49 -2.78 -0.43 6.07
C PHE A 49 -1.65 -1.43 5.84
N SER A 50 -0.49 -1.23 6.48
CA SER A 50 0.67 -2.12 6.35
C SER A 50 0.34 -3.55 6.80
N THR A 51 -0.35 -3.70 7.92
CA THR A 51 -0.75 -5.01 8.46
C THR A 51 -1.74 -5.74 7.54
N GLN A 52 -2.76 -5.04 7.04
CA GLN A 52 -3.76 -5.63 6.16
C GLN A 52 -3.17 -5.97 4.78
N LEU A 53 -2.30 -5.11 4.24
CA LEU A 53 -1.62 -5.35 2.97
C LEU A 53 -0.73 -6.61 3.01
N GLN A 54 0.03 -6.79 4.10
CA GLN A 54 0.88 -7.98 4.27
C GLN A 54 0.05 -9.27 4.31
N LYS A 55 -1.10 -9.24 5.00
CA LYS A 55 -2.03 -10.38 5.05
C LYS A 55 -2.61 -10.70 3.68
N GLU A 56 -3.06 -9.68 2.95
CA GLU A 56 -3.65 -9.84 1.62
C GLU A 56 -2.65 -10.41 0.61
N LEU A 57 -1.39 -9.95 0.65
CA LEU A 57 -0.34 -10.38 -0.26
C LEU A 57 0.45 -11.60 0.23
N ARG A 58 0.18 -12.10 1.44
CA ARG A 58 0.97 -13.14 2.12
C ARG A 58 2.49 -12.82 2.12
N SER A 59 2.83 -11.54 2.28
CA SER A 59 4.22 -11.07 2.25
C SER A 59 4.81 -11.01 3.65
N SER A 60 6.14 -11.02 3.74
CA SER A 60 6.84 -10.69 4.98
C SER A 60 6.65 -9.21 5.36
N PRO A 61 6.87 -8.84 6.64
CA PRO A 61 6.89 -7.46 7.07
C PRO A 61 7.95 -6.65 6.30
N GLN A 62 7.58 -5.45 5.86
CA GLN A 62 8.52 -4.51 5.24
C GLN A 62 9.12 -3.60 6.33
N PRO A 63 10.41 -3.72 6.66
CA PRO A 63 11.00 -3.05 7.84
C PRO A 63 10.89 -1.53 7.82
N TYR A 64 10.82 -0.93 6.63
CA TYR A 64 10.84 0.53 6.44
C TYR A 64 9.51 1.09 5.93
N LEU A 65 8.45 0.28 5.94
CA LEU A 65 7.14 0.73 5.46
C LEU A 65 6.43 1.57 6.53
N ILE A 66 6.73 1.36 7.81
CA ILE A 66 6.24 2.13 8.96
C ILE A 66 7.29 2.09 10.08
N HIS A 67 7.67 3.26 10.60
CA HIS A 67 8.41 3.49 11.84
C HIS A 67 7.85 4.74 12.53
#